data_AF-A0A0L8FFY1-F1
#
_entry.id   AF-A0A0L8FFY1-F1
#
_cell.length_a   1.000
_cell.length_b   1.000
_cell.length_c   1.000
_cell.angle_alpha   90.00
_cell.angle_beta   90.00
_cell.angle_gamma   90.00
#
_symmetry.space_group_name_H-M   'P 1'
#
loop_
_entity.id
_entity.type
_entity.pdbx_description
1 polymer ?
#
loop_
_entity_poly.entity_id
_entity_poly.type
_entity_poly.pdbx_seq_one_letter_code
_entity_poly.pdbx_strand_id
1 'polypeptide(L)'
;ADFEITGDTVNGKHHRGPTRSRLSNTNLLTSYQIYFTGETSELPLEVLENLVKTLGGKLVTNPNCFDLKSKKTCLIISSGNQESHKLAKNVHKKKGVLLLSREWLLDSVAMYEIQSLDGYILL
;
A
#
# COMPACT_ATOMS: atom_id res chain seq x y z
N ALA A 1 -22.21 2.06 -18.95
CA ALA A 1 -21.32 3.20 -18.65
C ALA A 1 -20.27 3.18 -19.75
N ASP A 2 -20.60 3.83 -20.87
CA ASP A 2 -19.95 3.52 -22.15
C ASP A 2 -18.57 4.18 -22.28
N PHE A 3 -18.22 5.01 -21.29
CA PHE A 3 -16.96 5.72 -21.16
C PHE A 3 -16.25 5.43 -19.82
N GLU A 4 -16.68 4.41 -19.06
CA GLU A 4 -15.97 4.03 -17.83
C GLU A 4 -14.59 3.45 -18.17
N ILE A 5 -13.56 3.92 -17.46
CA ILE A 5 -12.18 3.44 -17.64
C ILE A 5 -12.12 1.95 -17.29
N THR A 6 -11.58 1.15 -18.21
CA THR A 6 -11.54 -0.33 -18.06
C THR A 6 -10.18 -0.87 -17.64
N GLY A 7 -9.13 -0.06 -17.65
CA GLY A 7 -7.82 -0.45 -17.16
C GLY A 7 -6.75 0.62 -17.38
N ASP A 8 -5.49 0.22 -17.21
CA ASP A 8 -4.32 1.08 -17.37
C ASP A 8 -3.17 0.34 -18.11
N THR A 9 -2.07 1.06 -18.37
CA THR A 9 -0.92 0.53 -19.14
C THR A 9 -0.02 -0.41 -18.36
N VAL A 10 -0.15 -0.47 -17.03
CA VAL A 10 0.72 -1.23 -16.12
C VAL A 10 0.04 -2.54 -15.70
N ASN A 11 -1.19 -2.44 -15.17
CA ASN A 11 -1.97 -3.54 -14.60
C ASN A 11 -2.89 -4.22 -15.63
N GLY A 12 -2.88 -3.75 -16.86
CA GLY A 12 -3.60 -4.33 -17.99
C GLY A 12 -4.83 -3.53 -18.42
N LYS A 13 -5.17 -3.64 -19.70
CA LYS A 13 -6.17 -2.75 -20.34
C LYS A 13 -7.62 -3.00 -19.92
N HIS A 14 -7.91 -4.13 -19.25
CA HIS A 14 -9.28 -4.59 -19.00
C HIS A 14 -9.49 -5.12 -17.57
N HIS A 15 -8.68 -4.71 -16.59
CA HIS A 15 -8.86 -5.18 -15.22
C HIS A 15 -10.16 -4.67 -14.57
N ARG A 16 -10.75 -3.55 -15.00
CA ARG A 16 -12.02 -2.97 -14.46
C ARG A 16 -11.97 -2.60 -12.98
N GLY A 17 -10.80 -2.14 -12.52
CA GLY A 17 -10.59 -1.68 -11.15
C GLY A 17 -11.54 -0.54 -10.73
N PRO A 18 -11.75 0.50 -11.57
CA PRO A 18 -12.71 1.56 -11.26
C PRO A 18 -14.14 1.04 -11.03
N THR A 19 -14.62 0.14 -11.89
CA THR A 19 -15.93 -0.52 -11.74
C THR A 19 -15.99 -1.32 -10.45
N ARG A 20 -14.95 -2.11 -10.11
CA ARG A 20 -14.89 -2.87 -8.84
C ARG A 20 -14.95 -1.96 -7.62
N SER A 21 -14.17 -0.88 -7.63
CA SER A 21 -14.17 0.12 -6.55
C SER A 21 -15.56 0.69 -6.31
N ARG A 22 -16.21 1.16 -7.37
CA ARG A 22 -17.55 1.77 -7.31
C ARG A 22 -18.64 0.83 -6.82
N LEU A 23 -18.53 -0.46 -7.11
CA LEU A 23 -19.51 -1.49 -6.74
C LEU A 23 -19.19 -2.18 -5.41
N SER A 24 -18.04 -1.89 -4.80
CA SER A 24 -17.63 -2.53 -3.57
C SER A 24 -18.45 -2.03 -2.37
N ASN A 25 -18.80 -2.96 -1.48
CA ASN A 25 -19.45 -2.65 -0.19
C ASN A 25 -18.44 -2.46 0.96
N THR A 26 -17.15 -2.71 0.71
CA THR A 26 -16.08 -2.66 1.72
C THR A 26 -14.84 -1.98 1.18
N ASN A 27 -14.14 -1.24 2.03
CA ASN A 27 -12.90 -0.61 1.62
C ASN A 27 -11.74 -1.62 1.53
N LEU A 28 -10.91 -1.44 0.51
CA LEU A 28 -9.84 -2.35 0.11
C LEU A 28 -8.82 -2.66 1.24
N LEU A 29 -8.44 -1.66 2.03
CA LEU A 29 -7.29 -1.75 2.95
C LEU A 29 -7.69 -1.93 4.43
N THR A 30 -8.95 -2.28 4.71
CA THR A 30 -9.49 -2.43 6.08
C THR A 30 -8.68 -3.36 6.99
N SER A 31 -8.01 -4.36 6.42
CA SER A 31 -7.21 -5.35 7.15
C SER A 31 -5.75 -4.96 7.38
N TYR A 32 -5.34 -3.72 7.06
CA TYR A 32 -3.93 -3.33 7.06
C TYR A 32 -3.58 -2.19 8.02
N GLN A 33 -2.37 -2.27 8.59
CA GLN A 33 -1.64 -1.20 9.25
C GLN A 33 -0.43 -0.85 8.39
N ILE A 34 -0.31 0.40 7.96
CA ILE A 34 0.72 0.81 6.99
C ILE A 34 1.55 1.94 7.57
N TYR A 35 2.87 1.75 7.60
CA TYR A 35 3.86 2.79 7.83
C TYR A 35 4.59 3.09 6.53
N PHE A 36 4.72 4.36 6.17
CA PHE A 36 5.53 4.77 5.02
C PHE A 36 6.90 5.24 5.48
N THR A 37 7.92 4.98 4.68
CA THR A 37 9.25 5.55 4.88
C THR A 37 9.85 6.07 3.59
N GLY A 38 10.49 7.23 3.71
CA GLY A 38 11.14 7.96 2.64
C GLY A 38 10.23 8.83 1.80
N GLU A 39 10.83 9.45 0.80
CA GLU A 39 10.19 10.42 -0.07
C GLU A 39 9.97 9.81 -1.46
N THR A 40 8.93 10.28 -2.13
CA THR A 40 8.57 9.90 -3.48
C THR A 40 8.65 11.14 -4.35
N SER A 41 9.59 11.17 -5.30
CA SER A 41 9.87 12.34 -6.15
C SER A 41 8.67 12.78 -7.00
N GLU A 42 7.75 11.85 -7.29
CA GLU A 42 6.61 12.07 -8.20
C GLU A 42 5.28 12.23 -7.45
N LEU A 43 5.17 11.72 -6.23
CA LEU A 43 3.90 11.63 -5.51
C LEU A 43 4.12 12.03 -4.04
N PRO A 44 3.56 13.12 -3.53
CA PRO A 44 3.77 13.49 -2.14
C PRO A 44 3.30 12.39 -1.19
N LEU A 45 4.04 12.18 -0.09
CA LEU A 45 3.70 11.14 0.89
C LEU A 45 2.27 11.29 1.44
N GLU A 46 1.84 12.53 1.68
CA GLU A 46 0.49 12.85 2.15
C GLU A 46 -0.61 12.28 1.23
N VAL A 47 -0.36 12.23 -0.09
CA VAL A 47 -1.32 11.67 -1.05
C VAL A 47 -1.47 10.16 -0.83
N LEU A 48 -0.36 9.45 -0.60
CA LEU A 48 -0.37 8.02 -0.29
C LEU A 48 -1.02 7.74 1.07
N GLU A 49 -0.73 8.56 2.08
CA GLU A 49 -1.35 8.44 3.39
C GLU A 49 -2.86 8.65 3.34
N ASN A 50 -3.31 9.66 2.59
CA ASN A 50 -4.74 9.92 2.39
C ASN A 50 -5.41 8.81 1.60
N LEU A 51 -4.74 8.25 0.59
CA LEU A 51 -5.22 7.06 -0.14
C LEU A 51 -5.42 5.86 0.79
N VAL A 52 -4.47 5.59 1.69
CA VAL A 52 -4.62 4.50 2.67
C VAL A 52 -5.81 4.75 3.60
N LYS A 53 -5.97 5.97 4.10
CA LYS A 53 -7.08 6.35 5.01
C LYS A 53 -8.44 6.20 4.32
N THR A 54 -8.60 6.73 3.10
CA THR A 54 -9.87 6.66 2.36
C THR A 54 -10.26 5.22 2.02
N LEU A 55 -9.27 4.35 1.83
CA LEU A 55 -9.46 2.91 1.62
C LEU A 55 -9.50 2.10 2.94
N GLY A 56 -9.69 2.74 4.09
CA GLY A 56 -9.96 2.07 5.38
C GLY A 56 -8.73 1.46 6.05
N GLY A 57 -7.53 1.68 5.50
CA GLY A 57 -6.27 1.27 6.13
C GLY A 57 -5.95 2.13 7.36
N LYS A 58 -5.25 1.53 8.31
CA LYS A 58 -4.76 2.25 9.49
C LYS A 58 -3.35 2.77 9.21
N LEU A 59 -3.19 4.08 9.14
CA LEU A 59 -1.88 4.70 9.06
C LEU A 59 -1.15 4.56 10.41
N VAL A 60 0.11 4.17 10.35
CA VAL A 60 1.04 4.14 11.48
C VAL A 60 2.03 5.26 11.23
N THR A 61 2.13 6.22 12.15
CA THR A 61 3.02 7.39 12.00
C THR A 61 4.44 7.13 12.50
N ASN A 62 4.59 6.18 13.42
CA ASN A 62 5.87 5.76 13.97
C ASN A 62 5.92 4.22 13.94
N PRO A 63 6.98 3.59 13.42
CA PRO A 63 7.07 2.13 13.32
C PRO A 63 6.99 1.43 14.69
N ASN A 64 7.26 2.13 15.79
CA ASN A 64 7.07 1.58 17.13
C ASN A 64 5.60 1.39 17.52
N CYS A 65 4.68 2.10 16.87
CA CYS A 65 3.25 2.08 17.13
C CYS A 65 2.47 0.99 16.37
N PHE A 66 3.16 0.08 15.65
CA PHE A 66 2.50 -1.09 15.09
C PHE A 66 1.83 -1.91 16.19
N ASP A 67 0.52 -2.12 16.07
CA ASP A 67 -0.20 -3.06 16.92
C ASP A 67 -0.06 -4.47 16.36
N LEU A 68 1.01 -5.15 16.77
CA LEU A 68 1.34 -6.53 16.35
C LEU A 68 0.38 -7.57 16.94
N LYS A 69 -0.46 -7.21 17.92
CA LYS A 69 -1.46 -8.11 18.50
C LYS A 69 -2.80 -8.05 17.76
N SER A 70 -3.01 -7.00 16.96
CA SER A 70 -4.22 -6.88 16.14
C SER A 70 -4.28 -7.98 15.07
N LYS A 71 -5.48 -8.27 14.58
CA LYS A 71 -5.69 -9.14 13.41
C LYS A 71 -5.27 -8.49 12.09
N LYS A 72 -4.79 -7.24 12.10
CA LYS A 72 -4.42 -6.52 10.89
C LYS A 72 -2.99 -6.84 10.50
N THR A 73 -2.75 -7.01 9.20
CA THR A 73 -1.41 -7.16 8.65
C THR A 73 -0.65 -5.84 8.74
N CYS A 74 0.53 -5.87 9.36
CA CYS A 74 1.42 -4.72 9.45
C CYS A 74 2.36 -4.71 8.23
N LEU A 75 2.44 -3.57 7.55
CA LEU A 75 3.27 -3.35 6.36
C LEU A 75 4.09 -2.07 6.50
N ILE A 76 5.33 -2.13 6.02
CA ILE A 76 6.17 -0.97 5.75
C ILE A 76 6.21 -0.80 4.24
N ILE A 77 5.79 0.36 3.75
CA ILE A 77 5.97 0.74 2.36
C ILE A 77 7.16 1.69 2.31
N SER A 78 8.24 1.23 1.69
CA SER A 78 9.47 2.00 1.56
C SER A 78 9.59 2.60 0.16
N SER A 79 9.95 3.87 0.11
CA SER A 79 10.31 4.58 -1.11
C SER A 79 11.49 5.50 -0.82
N GLY A 80 12.11 6.04 -1.87
CA GLY A 80 13.13 7.08 -1.72
C GLY A 80 14.55 6.55 -1.56
N ASN A 81 15.30 7.14 -0.64
CA ASN A 81 16.76 7.00 -0.59
C ASN A 81 17.25 5.83 0.28
N GLN A 82 18.56 5.62 0.29
CA GLN A 82 19.21 4.53 1.02
C GLN A 82 18.94 4.55 2.54
N GLU A 83 18.80 5.73 3.15
CA GLU A 83 18.54 5.85 4.59
C GLU A 83 17.12 5.40 4.96
N SER A 84 16.13 5.75 4.13
CA SER A 84 14.76 5.26 4.28
C SER A 84 14.70 3.74 4.19
N HIS A 85 15.38 3.14 3.21
CA HIS A 85 15.47 1.69 3.09
C HIS A 85 16.19 1.03 4.28
N LYS A 86 17.27 1.63 4.80
CA LYS A 86 17.94 1.13 6.02
C LYS A 86 17.01 1.15 7.24
N LEU A 87 16.26 2.24 7.43
CA LEU A 87 15.26 2.33 8.50
C LEU A 87 14.21 1.23 8.35
N ALA A 88 13.67 1.05 7.15
CA ALA A 88 12.69 0.03 6.84
C ALA A 88 13.19 -1.39 7.16
N LYS A 89 14.41 -1.73 6.71
CA LYS A 89 15.06 -3.02 6.99
C LYS A 89 15.30 -3.25 8.48
N ASN A 90 15.68 -2.20 9.21
CA ASN A 90 15.85 -2.28 10.66
C ASN A 90 14.53 -2.54 11.39
N VAL A 91 13.44 -1.88 10.98
CA VAL A 91 12.11 -2.12 11.56
C VAL A 91 11.62 -3.52 11.23
N HIS A 92 11.77 -3.97 9.98
CA HIS A 92 11.48 -5.35 9.57
C HIS A 92 12.21 -6.36 10.46
N LYS A 93 13.54 -6.25 10.60
CA LYS A 93 14.37 -7.15 11.43
C LYS A 93 13.93 -7.18 12.89
N LYS A 94 13.51 -6.03 13.45
CA LYS A 94 13.13 -5.92 14.86
C LYS A 94 11.71 -6.39 15.17
N LYS A 95 10.77 -6.24 14.22
CA LYS A 95 9.33 -6.45 14.47
C LYS A 95 8.70 -7.57 13.64
N GLY A 96 9.40 -8.12 12.66
CA GLY A 96 8.85 -9.12 11.73
C GLY A 96 7.78 -8.56 10.78
N VAL A 97 7.72 -7.24 10.63
CA VAL A 97 6.75 -6.54 9.77
C VAL A 97 7.21 -6.61 8.32
N LEU A 98 6.31 -6.87 7.38
CA LEU A 98 6.67 -6.99 5.97
C LEU A 98 7.12 -5.66 5.38
N LEU A 99 8.19 -5.70 4.58
CA LEU A 99 8.76 -4.54 3.91
C LEU A 99 8.50 -4.67 2.41
N LEU A 100 7.70 -3.75 1.88
CA LEU A 100 7.26 -3.75 0.49
C LEU A 100 7.65 -2.45 -0.23
N SER A 101 7.67 -2.54 -1.55
CA SER A 101 7.71 -1.39 -2.44
C SER A 101 6.35 -0.68 -2.50
N ARG A 102 6.32 0.57 -3.00
CA ARG A 102 5.06 1.33 -3.14
C ARG A 102 4.12 0.73 -4.18
N GLU A 103 4.67 0.02 -5.15
CA GLU A 103 3.95 -0.60 -6.27
C GLU A 103 2.90 -1.59 -5.77
N TRP A 104 3.12 -2.28 -4.64
CA TRP A 104 2.09 -3.16 -4.04
C TRP A 104 0.78 -2.40 -3.76
N LEU A 105 0.91 -1.20 -3.18
CA LEU A 105 -0.25 -0.37 -2.88
C LEU A 105 -0.87 0.16 -4.16
N LEU A 106 -0.07 0.65 -5.11
CA LEU A 106 -0.56 1.23 -6.36
C LEU A 106 -1.30 0.20 -7.21
N ASP A 107 -0.72 -0.99 -7.40
CA ASP A 107 -1.32 -2.06 -8.20
C ASP A 107 -2.57 -2.61 -7.52
N SER A 108 -2.54 -2.75 -6.18
CA SER A 108 -3.72 -3.16 -5.42
C SER A 108 -4.87 -2.17 -5.58
N VAL A 109 -4.57 -0.87 -5.58
CA VAL A 109 -5.57 0.18 -5.77
C VAL A 109 -6.05 0.28 -7.21
N ALA A 110 -5.15 0.21 -8.19
CA ALA A 110 -5.46 0.29 -9.61
C ALA A 110 -6.42 -0.83 -10.00
N MET A 111 -6.16 -2.05 -9.52
CA MET A 111 -7.04 -3.19 -9.72
C MET A 111 -8.18 -3.24 -8.70
N TYR A 112 -8.20 -2.42 -7.65
CA TYR A 112 -9.11 -2.56 -6.52
C TYR A 112 -9.22 -4.01 -6.02
N GLU A 113 -8.05 -4.65 -5.84
CA GLU A 113 -7.89 -6.04 -5.46
C GLU A 113 -6.53 -6.19 -4.76
N ILE A 114 -6.50 -6.83 -3.58
CA ILE A 114 -5.26 -7.01 -2.82
C ILE A 114 -4.30 -7.90 -3.62
N GLN A 115 -3.15 -7.34 -4.01
CA GLN A 115 -2.11 -8.10 -4.70
C GLN A 115 -1.36 -9.03 -3.74
N SER A 116 -0.83 -10.13 -4.28
CA SER A 116 0.11 -10.98 -3.57
C SER A 116 1.33 -10.18 -3.15
N LEU A 117 1.87 -10.46 -1.96
CA LEU A 117 2.96 -9.70 -1.36
C LEU A 117 4.31 -10.05 -1.99
N ASP A 118 4.48 -11.30 -2.46
CA ASP A 118 5.77 -11.88 -2.85
C ASP A 118 6.51 -11.07 -3.93
N GLY A 119 5.79 -10.50 -4.89
CA GLY A 119 6.36 -9.71 -5.99
C GLY A 119 6.87 -8.33 -5.59
N TYR A 120 6.61 -7.90 -4.36
CA TYR A 120 6.86 -6.52 -3.91
C TYR A 120 7.77 -6.43 -2.68
N ILE A 121 8.26 -7.56 -2.17
CA ILE A 121 9.16 -7.61 -1.01
C ILE A 121 10.52 -7.00 -1.36
N LEU A 122 11.04 -6.10 -0.51
CA LEU A 122 12.34 -5.41 -0.71
C LEU A 122 13.50 -5.97 0.15
N LEU A 123 13.44 -7.25 0.48
CA LEU A 123 14.39 -7.90 1.38
C LEU A 123 15.58 -8.51 0.64
#